data_AF-A0A847I4F4-F1
#
_entry.id   AF-A0A847I4F4-F1
#
_cell.length_a   1.000
_cell.length_b   1.000
_cell.length_c   1.000
_cell.angle_alpha   90.00
_cell.angle_beta   90.00
_cell.angle_gamma   90.00
#
_symmetry.space_group_name_H-M   'P 1'
#
loop_
_entity.id
_entity.type
_entity.pdbx_description
1 polymer ?
#
loop_
_entity_poly.entity_id
_entity_poly.type
_entity_poly.pdbx_seq_one_letter_code
_entity_poly.pdbx_strand_id
1 'polypeptide(L)'
;MLQSTPSLDTIKLTCEARDPDMAQRCVAALRDGYISQTRDRITDVLRSTRHFFQTEVERLQQQLSSTNEALNEPFKDFPGLDPNDTAGAGHRLEVLRSERERLLERKAELEAQVGVHEQYVALLASEPAGSAGAGEAFQRSVRAAMAKIDQEMGEAMALRRMTAEHPEIRGLQAKRAALSALLEELVRQSLEHFSAVGPEAGAAAADGERSAQRLRARLELEALQRQLEAVQAKFEQADERVKRFSALFERLLRHGAGLRDLTDQAATQTDTLATWREHLLQLDRIMAAASEQRGTSFAVLEEPKNLNRPVSPRGSSVLAVCTGSGLAGAALLIAILELLDRSFRSTGQVARALGIPVLECIGVIPTPQVRRKRWLSRLLWTPTLALLLAVLLTTGALAYFSLEHPRAYDSALTNLSGAIPRYVGLGGNCGTSVGP
;
A
#
# COMPACT_ATOMS: atom_id res chain seq x y z
N MET A 1 42.08 -1.59 4.25
CA MET A 1 40.95 -0.99 3.52
C MET A 1 39.72 -1.76 3.91
N LEU A 2 38.70 -1.10 4.46
CA LEU A 2 37.43 -1.74 4.80
C LEU A 2 36.74 -2.10 3.49
N GLN A 3 36.51 -3.38 3.25
CA GLN A 3 35.76 -3.84 2.07
C GLN A 3 34.28 -3.64 2.38
N SER A 4 33.66 -2.65 1.72
CA SER A 4 32.21 -2.52 1.67
C SER A 4 31.76 -3.22 0.39
N THR A 5 31.04 -4.33 0.54
CA THR A 5 30.30 -4.97 -0.55
C THR A 5 28.82 -4.60 -0.42
N PRO A 6 28.00 -4.74 -1.48
CA PRO A 6 26.57 -4.42 -1.42
C PRO A 6 25.79 -5.20 -0.34
N SER A 7 26.35 -6.33 0.11
CA SER A 7 25.76 -7.23 1.10
C SER A 7 26.43 -7.19 2.48
N LEU A 8 27.56 -6.48 2.63
CA LEU A 8 28.38 -6.51 3.84
C LEU A 8 28.95 -5.12 4.10
N ASP A 9 28.44 -4.49 5.16
CA ASP A 9 28.98 -3.24 5.68
C ASP A 9 29.86 -3.56 6.90
N THR A 10 31.07 -3.01 6.94
CA THR A 10 32.04 -3.26 8.01
C THR A 10 32.28 -1.98 8.79
N ILE A 11 31.82 -1.96 10.03
CA ILE A 11 31.96 -0.80 10.93
C ILE A 11 33.14 -1.04 11.86
N LYS A 12 34.11 -0.12 11.83
CA LYS A 12 35.25 -0.14 12.76
C LYS A 12 35.02 0.85 13.89
N LEU A 13 34.97 0.35 15.12
CA LEU A 13 34.90 1.17 16.33
C LEU A 13 36.28 1.27 16.97
N THR A 14 36.71 2.48 17.30
CA THR A 14 37.98 2.75 18.00
C THR A 14 37.72 3.71 19.16
N CYS A 15 38.20 3.35 20.35
CA CYS A 15 38.16 4.20 21.54
C CYS A 15 39.56 4.34 22.12
N GLU A 16 39.94 5.56 22.48
CA GLU A 16 41.19 5.86 23.15
C GLU A 16 40.88 6.30 24.58
N ALA A 17 41.48 5.62 25.57
CA ALA A 17 41.32 5.94 26.98
C ALA A 17 42.63 5.79 27.73
N ARG A 18 42.75 6.43 28.90
CA ARG A 18 43.93 6.33 29.77
C ARG A 18 44.10 4.94 30.38
N ASP A 19 42.99 4.26 30.64
CA ASP A 19 42.94 2.93 31.23
C ASP A 19 42.51 1.91 30.14
N PRO A 20 43.29 0.84 29.89
CA PRO A 20 42.92 -0.19 28.92
C PRO A 20 41.58 -0.87 29.22
N ASP A 21 41.23 -1.08 30.49
CA ASP A 21 39.97 -1.73 30.86
C ASP A 21 38.78 -0.81 30.57
N MET A 22 38.94 0.49 30.77
CA MET A 22 37.93 1.49 30.42
C MET A 22 37.73 1.60 28.91
N ALA A 23 38.81 1.57 28.12
CA ALA A 23 38.73 1.56 26.66
C ALA A 23 37.93 0.35 26.15
N GLN A 24 38.20 -0.83 26.68
CA GLN A 24 37.51 -2.06 26.30
C GLN A 24 36.02 -2.00 26.61
N ARG A 25 35.67 -1.61 27.84
CA ARG A 25 34.25 -1.48 28.26
C ARG A 25 33.51 -0.44 27.43
N CYS A 26 34.17 0.67 27.07
CA CYS A 26 33.58 1.71 26.24
C CYS A 26 33.28 1.18 24.83
N VAL A 27 34.22 0.49 24.18
CA VAL A 27 33.98 -0.11 22.85
C VAL A 27 32.88 -1.17 22.89
N ALA A 28 32.87 -2.01 23.92
CA ALA A 28 31.80 -3.01 24.10
C ALA A 28 30.42 -2.35 24.28
N ALA A 29 30.32 -1.34 25.15
CA ALA A 29 29.09 -0.60 25.37
C ALA A 29 28.62 0.15 24.12
N LEU A 30 29.54 0.77 23.37
CA LEU A 30 29.23 1.44 22.10
C LEU A 30 28.75 0.45 21.05
N ARG A 31 29.38 -0.71 20.93
CA ARG A 31 28.95 -1.79 20.03
C ARG A 31 27.54 -2.24 20.37
N ASP A 32 27.28 -2.58 21.63
CA ASP A 32 26.00 -3.13 22.07
C ASP A 32 24.89 -2.08 21.95
N GLY A 33 25.18 -0.83 22.32
CA GLY A 33 24.28 0.31 22.14
C GLY A 33 23.96 0.57 20.67
N TYR A 34 24.97 0.53 19.79
CA TYR A 34 24.75 0.69 18.34
C TYR A 34 23.89 -0.43 17.76
N ILE A 35 24.16 -1.70 18.13
CA ILE A 35 23.37 -2.85 17.70
C ILE A 35 21.91 -2.71 18.16
N SER A 36 21.68 -2.38 19.44
CA SER A 36 20.33 -2.19 19.99
C SER A 36 19.60 -1.07 19.27
N GLN A 37 20.20 0.12 19.20
CA GLN A 37 19.59 1.30 18.59
C GLN A 37 19.28 1.07 17.10
N THR A 38 20.17 0.38 16.38
CA THR A 38 19.94 0.06 14.97
C THR A 38 18.79 -0.92 14.79
N ARG A 39 18.68 -1.94 15.66
CA ARG A 39 17.54 -2.88 15.65
C ARG A 39 16.22 -2.18 15.95
N ASP A 40 16.19 -1.30 16.95
CA ASP A 40 15.02 -0.51 17.30
C ASP A 40 14.60 0.37 16.12
N ARG A 41 15.56 1.07 15.51
CA ARG A 41 15.32 1.90 14.33
C ARG A 41 14.80 1.11 13.13
N ILE A 42 15.35 -0.06 12.84
CA ILE A 42 14.86 -0.94 11.77
C ILE A 42 13.42 -1.36 12.07
N THR A 43 13.12 -1.74 13.31
CA THR A 43 11.78 -2.16 13.73
C THR A 43 10.78 -1.02 13.60
N ASP A 44 11.15 0.19 14.01
CA ASP A 44 10.31 1.39 13.89
C ASP A 44 10.06 1.76 12.43
N VAL A 45 11.09 1.69 11.58
CA VAL A 45 10.94 1.90 10.13
C VAL A 45 9.99 0.85 9.54
N LEU A 46 10.19 -0.43 9.81
CA LEU A 46 9.30 -1.49 9.34
C LEU A 46 7.85 -1.29 9.81
N ARG A 47 7.64 -0.88 11.06
CA ARG A 47 6.30 -0.59 11.61
C ARG A 47 5.65 0.60 10.90
N SER A 48 6.39 1.68 10.69
CA SER A 48 5.90 2.87 9.97
C SER A 48 5.57 2.57 8.51
N THR A 49 6.42 1.79 7.83
CA THR A 49 6.20 1.34 6.45
C THR A 49 4.97 0.46 6.38
N ARG A 50 4.83 -0.53 7.26
CA ARG A 50 3.62 -1.37 7.33
C ARG A 50 2.36 -0.52 7.52
N HIS A 51 2.38 0.45 8.44
CA HIS A 51 1.24 1.32 8.66
C HIS A 51 0.88 2.14 7.42
N PHE A 52 1.88 2.68 6.71
CA PHE A 52 1.66 3.37 5.44
C PHE A 52 0.98 2.46 4.39
N PHE A 53 1.48 1.24 4.20
CA PHE A 53 0.88 0.27 3.28
C PHE A 53 -0.55 -0.12 3.69
N GLN A 54 -0.82 -0.26 4.99
CA GLN A 54 -2.18 -0.53 5.51
C GLN A 54 -3.14 0.61 5.15
N THR A 55 -2.77 1.85 5.47
CA THR A 55 -3.58 3.04 5.15
C THR A 55 -3.82 3.16 3.64
N GLU A 56 -2.82 2.88 2.82
CA GLU A 56 -2.96 2.95 1.37
C GLU A 56 -3.89 1.85 0.82
N VAL A 57 -3.82 0.64 1.37
CA VAL A 57 -4.76 -0.44 1.05
C VAL A 57 -6.20 -0.08 1.45
N GLU A 58 -6.40 0.52 2.61
CA GLU A 58 -7.73 0.99 3.05
C GLU A 58 -8.26 2.11 2.14
N ARG A 59 -7.40 3.06 1.78
CA ARG A 59 -7.72 4.14 0.84
C ARG A 59 -8.14 3.60 -0.53
N LEU A 60 -7.38 2.66 -1.09
CA LEU A 60 -7.70 2.01 -2.36
C LEU A 60 -8.99 1.17 -2.28
N GLN A 61 -9.25 0.51 -1.15
CA GLN A 61 -10.51 -0.20 -0.93
C GLN A 61 -11.71 0.74 -0.94
N GLN A 62 -11.61 1.88 -0.25
CA GLN A 62 -12.66 2.90 -0.24
C GLN A 62 -12.88 3.52 -1.63
N GLN A 63 -11.80 3.75 -2.38
CA GLN A 63 -11.91 4.20 -3.77
C GLN A 63 -12.61 3.17 -4.64
N LEU A 64 -12.20 1.90 -4.56
CA LEU A 64 -12.82 0.81 -5.31
C LEU A 64 -14.30 0.63 -4.95
N SER A 65 -14.67 0.73 -3.67
CA SER A 65 -16.08 0.67 -3.27
C SER A 65 -16.88 1.83 -3.83
N SER A 66 -16.34 3.05 -3.81
CA SER A 66 -17.00 4.23 -4.40
C SER A 66 -17.17 4.12 -5.92
N THR A 67 -16.16 3.62 -6.63
CA THR A 67 -16.22 3.36 -8.08
C THR A 67 -17.28 2.30 -8.38
N ASN A 68 -17.30 1.20 -7.61
CA ASN A 68 -18.30 0.13 -7.77
C ASN A 68 -19.72 0.61 -7.44
N GLU A 69 -19.90 1.48 -6.45
CA GLU A 69 -21.19 2.10 -6.16
C GLU A 69 -21.65 2.99 -7.32
N ALA A 70 -20.77 3.82 -7.87
CA ALA A 70 -21.05 4.64 -9.06
C ALA A 70 -21.38 3.78 -10.30
N LEU A 71 -20.72 2.64 -10.47
CA LEU A 71 -21.03 1.68 -11.54
C LEU A 71 -22.41 1.03 -11.35
N ASN A 72 -22.80 0.73 -10.12
CA ASN A 72 -24.04 0.02 -9.82
C ASN A 72 -25.26 0.94 -9.68
N GLU A 73 -25.07 2.23 -9.35
CA GLU A 73 -26.16 3.19 -9.12
C GLU A 73 -27.18 3.27 -10.27
N PRO A 74 -26.77 3.34 -11.55
CA PRO A 74 -27.69 3.36 -12.68
C PRO A 74 -28.50 2.06 -12.88
N PHE A 75 -28.03 0.94 -12.33
CA PHE A 75 -28.61 -0.40 -12.57
C PHE A 75 -29.35 -0.97 -11.37
N LYS A 76 -29.55 -0.19 -10.29
CA LYS A 76 -30.27 -0.63 -9.08
C LYS A 76 -31.65 -1.22 -9.39
N ASP A 77 -32.36 -0.63 -10.34
CA ASP A 77 -33.71 -1.06 -10.74
C ASP A 77 -33.70 -2.29 -11.67
N PHE A 78 -32.56 -2.63 -12.27
CA PHE A 78 -32.42 -3.69 -13.27
C PHE A 78 -31.14 -4.52 -13.03
N PRO A 79 -31.13 -5.41 -12.03
CA PRO A 79 -29.95 -6.21 -11.69
C PRO A 79 -29.59 -7.21 -12.80
N GLY A 80 -28.28 -7.47 -12.94
CA GLY A 80 -27.74 -8.44 -13.90
C GLY A 80 -27.53 -7.91 -15.32
N LEU A 81 -27.52 -6.58 -15.49
CA LEU A 81 -27.10 -5.94 -16.72
C LEU A 81 -25.61 -5.61 -16.66
N ASP A 82 -24.85 -6.00 -17.68
CA ASP A 82 -23.45 -5.57 -17.83
C ASP A 82 -23.44 -4.18 -18.52
N PRO A 83 -22.80 -3.15 -17.93
CA PRO A 83 -22.68 -1.82 -18.54
C PRO A 83 -22.01 -1.85 -19.92
N ASN A 84 -21.16 -2.85 -20.19
CA ASN A 84 -20.39 -2.94 -21.41
C ASN A 84 -21.13 -3.69 -22.54
N ASP A 85 -22.16 -4.47 -22.21
CA ASP A 85 -22.95 -5.24 -23.17
C ASP A 85 -24.20 -4.48 -23.63
N THR A 86 -23.99 -3.48 -24.49
CA THR A 86 -25.10 -2.74 -25.12
C THR A 86 -25.99 -3.62 -25.99
N ALA A 87 -25.46 -4.72 -26.54
CA ALA A 87 -26.22 -5.63 -27.39
C ALA A 87 -27.20 -6.46 -26.55
N GLY A 88 -26.76 -7.01 -25.43
CA GLY A 88 -27.60 -7.71 -24.46
C GLY A 88 -28.68 -6.79 -23.86
N ALA A 89 -28.32 -5.55 -23.53
CA ALA A 89 -29.29 -4.55 -23.10
C ALA A 89 -30.35 -4.27 -24.18
N GLY A 90 -29.93 -4.13 -25.45
CA GLY A 90 -30.85 -3.97 -26.58
C GLY A 90 -31.80 -5.16 -26.75
N HIS A 91 -31.29 -6.39 -26.67
CA HIS A 91 -32.10 -7.61 -26.73
C HIS A 91 -33.14 -7.65 -25.60
N ARG A 92 -32.75 -7.29 -24.38
CA ARG A 92 -33.66 -7.25 -23.23
C ARG A 92 -34.76 -6.20 -23.39
N LEU A 93 -34.44 -5.04 -23.94
CA LEU A 93 -35.45 -4.04 -24.30
C LEU A 93 -36.44 -4.60 -25.33
N GLU A 94 -35.96 -5.33 -26.32
CA GLU A 94 -36.83 -5.94 -27.33
C GLU A 94 -37.74 -7.02 -26.75
N VAL A 95 -37.23 -7.86 -25.84
CA VAL A 95 -38.06 -8.82 -25.09
C VAL A 95 -39.17 -8.10 -24.31
N LEU A 96 -38.83 -7.02 -23.59
CA LEU A 96 -39.80 -6.22 -22.84
C LEU A 96 -40.85 -5.55 -23.76
N ARG A 97 -40.43 -5.05 -24.93
CA ARG A 97 -41.33 -4.50 -25.93
C ARG A 97 -42.28 -5.56 -26.48
N SER A 98 -41.77 -6.76 -26.78
CA SER A 98 -42.59 -7.87 -27.25
C SER A 98 -43.61 -8.34 -26.20
N GLU A 99 -43.25 -8.33 -24.92
CA GLU A 99 -44.15 -8.65 -23.81
C GLU A 99 -45.26 -7.59 -23.68
N ARG A 100 -44.90 -6.31 -23.75
CA ARG A 100 -45.86 -5.19 -23.78
C ARG A 100 -46.81 -5.32 -24.96
N GLU A 101 -46.31 -5.64 -26.15
CA GLU A 101 -47.15 -5.77 -27.35
C GLU A 101 -48.13 -6.94 -27.24
N ARG A 102 -47.69 -8.09 -26.70
CA ARG A 102 -48.58 -9.24 -26.42
C ARG A 102 -49.68 -8.89 -25.41
N LEU A 103 -49.35 -8.13 -24.37
CA LEU A 103 -50.33 -7.66 -23.39
C LEU A 103 -51.31 -6.65 -24.00
N LEU A 104 -50.85 -5.80 -24.91
CA LEU A 104 -51.69 -4.85 -25.65
C LEU A 104 -52.68 -5.59 -26.56
N GLU A 105 -52.20 -6.59 -27.31
CA GLU A 105 -53.05 -7.42 -28.18
C GLU A 105 -54.10 -8.17 -27.34
N ARG A 106 -53.70 -8.79 -26.23
CA ARG A 106 -54.63 -9.48 -25.32
C ARG A 106 -55.65 -8.53 -24.69
N LYS A 107 -55.23 -7.31 -24.34
CA LYS A 107 -56.14 -6.27 -23.85
C LYS A 107 -57.18 -5.91 -24.91
N ALA A 108 -56.75 -5.66 -26.14
CA ALA A 108 -57.64 -5.33 -27.25
C ALA A 108 -58.63 -6.46 -27.57
N GLU A 109 -58.19 -7.72 -27.48
CA GLU A 109 -59.04 -8.90 -27.62
C GLU A 109 -60.10 -8.99 -26.52
N LEU A 110 -59.71 -8.79 -25.25
CA LEU A 110 -60.66 -8.82 -24.13
C LEU A 110 -61.63 -7.64 -24.17
N GLU A 111 -61.17 -6.44 -24.53
CA GLU A 111 -62.05 -5.28 -24.76
C GLU A 111 -63.07 -5.57 -25.85
N ALA A 112 -62.69 -6.35 -26.86
CA ALA A 112 -63.60 -6.78 -27.91
C ALA A 112 -64.68 -7.73 -27.38
N GLN A 113 -64.27 -8.74 -26.63
CA GLN A 113 -65.19 -9.72 -26.04
C GLN A 113 -66.16 -9.07 -25.05
N VAL A 114 -65.67 -8.15 -24.22
CA VAL A 114 -66.51 -7.38 -23.29
C VAL A 114 -67.53 -6.57 -24.08
N GLY A 115 -67.13 -5.78 -25.08
CA GLY A 115 -68.06 -4.98 -25.88
C GLY A 115 -69.14 -5.82 -26.59
N VAL A 116 -68.80 -7.03 -27.02
CA VAL A 116 -69.75 -8.00 -27.59
C VAL A 116 -70.74 -8.52 -26.54
N HIS A 117 -70.27 -8.92 -25.36
CA HIS A 117 -71.14 -9.41 -24.28
C HIS A 117 -71.99 -8.31 -23.65
N GLU A 118 -71.52 -7.06 -23.59
CA GLU A 118 -72.32 -5.91 -23.16
C GLU A 118 -73.54 -5.72 -24.07
N GLN A 119 -73.33 -5.79 -25.38
CA GLN A 119 -74.41 -5.73 -26.37
C GLN A 119 -75.38 -6.92 -26.23
N TYR A 120 -74.86 -8.12 -25.99
CA TYR A 120 -75.67 -9.32 -25.78
C TYR A 120 -76.55 -9.23 -24.52
N VAL A 121 -75.97 -8.80 -23.39
CA VAL A 121 -76.70 -8.60 -22.13
C VAL A 121 -77.74 -7.48 -22.26
N ALA A 122 -77.41 -6.36 -22.91
CA ALA A 122 -78.34 -5.26 -23.15
C ALA A 122 -79.56 -5.69 -23.99
N LEU A 123 -79.34 -6.61 -24.93
CA LEU A 123 -80.41 -7.17 -25.75
C LEU A 123 -81.33 -8.10 -24.95
N LEU A 124 -80.76 -9.03 -24.19
CA LEU A 124 -81.53 -9.91 -23.29
C LEU A 124 -82.34 -9.11 -22.25
N ALA A 125 -81.92 -7.89 -21.92
CA ALA A 125 -82.65 -6.98 -21.04
C ALA A 125 -83.79 -6.21 -21.74
N SER A 126 -83.76 -6.07 -23.07
CA SER A 126 -84.69 -5.25 -23.86
C SER A 126 -85.83 -6.02 -24.53
N GLU A 127 -85.84 -7.36 -24.46
CA GLU A 127 -86.94 -8.17 -25.02
C GLU A 127 -88.23 -8.12 -24.18
N PRO A 128 -89.38 -7.71 -24.75
CA PRO A 128 -90.69 -8.08 -24.22
C PRO A 128 -91.05 -9.51 -24.67
N ALA A 129 -91.70 -10.27 -23.80
CA ALA A 129 -92.13 -11.63 -24.09
C ALA A 129 -93.04 -11.70 -25.33
N GLY A 130 -92.56 -12.32 -26.43
CA GLY A 130 -93.45 -12.87 -27.47
C GLY A 130 -93.34 -12.37 -28.92
N SER A 131 -92.26 -11.72 -29.39
CA SER A 131 -92.20 -11.29 -30.81
C SER A 131 -91.21 -12.10 -31.67
N ALA A 132 -91.72 -12.77 -32.71
CA ALA A 132 -90.97 -13.42 -33.79
C ALA A 132 -90.09 -12.45 -34.64
N GLY A 133 -90.07 -11.15 -34.32
CA GLY A 133 -89.22 -10.13 -34.94
C GLY A 133 -87.93 -9.80 -34.18
N ALA A 134 -87.67 -10.46 -33.04
CA ALA A 134 -86.51 -10.19 -32.19
C ALA A 134 -85.17 -10.53 -32.88
N GLY A 135 -85.13 -11.61 -33.67
CA GLY A 135 -83.94 -12.00 -34.44
C GLY A 135 -83.56 -10.98 -35.54
N GLU A 136 -84.55 -10.37 -36.20
CA GLU A 136 -84.30 -9.32 -37.20
C GLU A 136 -83.88 -7.99 -36.57
N ALA A 137 -84.45 -7.64 -35.40
CA ALA A 137 -84.04 -6.45 -34.65
C ALA A 137 -82.59 -6.58 -34.15
N PHE A 138 -82.21 -7.78 -33.70
CA PHE A 138 -80.84 -8.14 -33.33
C PHE A 138 -79.87 -8.02 -34.51
N GLN A 139 -80.21 -8.60 -35.67
CA GLN A 139 -79.38 -8.49 -36.86
C GLN A 139 -79.19 -7.03 -37.30
N ARG A 140 -80.21 -6.17 -37.14
CA ARG A 140 -80.10 -4.74 -37.43
C ARG A 140 -79.23 -3.98 -36.43
N SER A 141 -79.31 -4.27 -35.13
CA SER A 141 -78.48 -3.60 -34.12
C SER A 141 -77.01 -3.99 -34.22
N VAL A 142 -76.71 -5.27 -34.45
CA VAL A 142 -75.33 -5.74 -34.65
C VAL A 142 -74.74 -5.17 -35.94
N ARG A 143 -75.52 -5.14 -37.04
CA ARG A 143 -75.07 -4.53 -38.31
C ARG A 143 -74.83 -3.01 -38.17
N ALA A 144 -75.62 -2.32 -37.36
CA ALA A 144 -75.40 -0.91 -37.04
C ALA A 144 -74.14 -0.69 -36.16
N ALA A 145 -73.88 -1.57 -35.19
CA ALA A 145 -72.67 -1.53 -34.39
C ALA A 145 -71.41 -1.81 -35.23
N MET A 146 -71.48 -2.77 -36.16
CA MET A 146 -70.40 -3.03 -37.13
C MET A 146 -70.15 -1.82 -38.04
N ALA A 147 -71.20 -1.15 -38.52
CA ALA A 147 -71.06 0.06 -39.34
C ALA A 147 -70.40 1.21 -38.55
N LYS A 148 -70.68 1.33 -37.25
CA LYS A 148 -70.03 2.30 -36.38
C LYS A 148 -68.54 1.99 -36.17
N ILE A 149 -68.19 0.72 -35.99
CA ILE A 149 -66.78 0.29 -35.91
C ILE A 149 -66.04 0.54 -37.23
N ASP A 150 -66.69 0.28 -38.37
CA ASP A 150 -66.13 0.58 -39.70
C ASP A 150 -65.88 2.10 -39.88
N GLN A 151 -66.75 2.94 -39.32
CA GLN A 151 -66.55 4.38 -39.29
C GLN A 151 -65.38 4.79 -38.39
N GLU A 152 -65.28 4.25 -37.17
CA GLU A 152 -64.18 4.51 -36.23
C GLU A 152 -62.82 4.06 -36.81
N MET A 153 -62.79 2.92 -37.50
CA MET A 153 -61.61 2.45 -38.24
C MET A 153 -61.24 3.41 -39.38
N GLY A 154 -62.22 3.87 -40.16
CA GLY A 154 -62.02 4.85 -41.23
C GLY A 154 -61.49 6.18 -40.72
N GLU A 155 -62.01 6.67 -39.60
CA GLU A 155 -61.54 7.88 -38.91
C GLU A 155 -60.12 7.71 -38.38
N ALA A 156 -59.78 6.57 -37.77
CA ALA A 156 -58.42 6.30 -37.30
C ALA A 156 -57.40 6.25 -38.46
N MET A 157 -57.75 5.62 -39.58
CA MET A 157 -56.90 5.57 -40.77
C MET A 157 -56.77 6.93 -41.46
N ALA A 158 -57.87 7.68 -41.59
CA ALA A 158 -57.89 8.95 -42.34
C ALA A 158 -57.35 10.15 -41.53
N LEU A 159 -57.75 10.29 -40.26
CA LEU A 159 -57.41 11.46 -39.43
C LEU A 159 -56.10 11.26 -38.67
N ARG A 160 -55.85 10.06 -38.14
CA ARG A 160 -54.65 9.77 -37.33
C ARG A 160 -53.52 9.12 -38.13
N ARG A 161 -53.72 8.90 -39.44
CA ARG A 161 -52.77 8.24 -40.35
C ARG A 161 -52.23 6.90 -39.81
N MET A 162 -53.08 6.17 -39.09
CA MET A 162 -52.73 4.85 -38.56
C MET A 162 -52.74 3.83 -39.70
N THR A 163 -51.73 2.97 -39.75
CA THR A 163 -51.63 1.87 -40.73
C THR A 163 -52.55 0.71 -40.34
N ALA A 164 -52.89 -0.15 -41.29
CA ALA A 164 -53.72 -1.33 -41.04
C ALA A 164 -53.14 -2.30 -39.98
N GLU A 165 -51.83 -2.23 -39.73
CA GLU A 165 -51.13 -3.01 -38.70
C GLU A 165 -51.12 -2.35 -37.31
N HIS A 166 -51.63 -1.12 -37.17
CA HIS A 166 -51.67 -0.43 -35.89
C HIS A 166 -52.54 -1.20 -34.88
N PRO A 167 -52.10 -1.38 -33.62
CA PRO A 167 -52.79 -2.21 -32.63
C PRO A 167 -54.23 -1.75 -32.35
N GLU A 168 -54.51 -0.44 -32.39
CA GLU A 168 -55.88 0.07 -32.27
C GLU A 168 -56.78 -0.39 -33.43
N ILE A 169 -56.25 -0.43 -34.66
CA ILE A 169 -57.01 -0.88 -35.84
C ILE A 169 -57.18 -2.40 -35.79
N ARG A 170 -56.15 -3.16 -35.38
CA ARG A 170 -56.28 -4.62 -35.18
C ARG A 170 -57.29 -4.95 -34.09
N GLY A 171 -57.35 -4.17 -33.01
CA GLY A 171 -58.37 -4.28 -31.97
C GLY A 171 -59.78 -4.03 -32.51
N LEU A 172 -59.97 -2.99 -33.33
CA LEU A 172 -61.24 -2.71 -34.00
C LEU A 172 -61.62 -3.80 -35.02
N GLN A 173 -60.65 -4.33 -35.76
CA GLN A 173 -60.85 -5.47 -36.66
C GLN A 173 -61.25 -6.74 -35.91
N ALA A 174 -60.61 -7.03 -34.78
CA ALA A 174 -60.97 -8.15 -33.92
C ALA A 174 -62.39 -7.97 -33.33
N LYS A 175 -62.74 -6.75 -32.88
CA LYS A 175 -64.10 -6.37 -32.48
C LYS A 175 -65.13 -6.66 -33.57
N ARG A 176 -64.84 -6.23 -34.79
CA ARG A 176 -65.71 -6.47 -35.96
C ARG A 176 -65.84 -7.95 -36.30
N ALA A 177 -64.74 -8.69 -36.28
CA ALA A 177 -64.73 -10.13 -36.56
C ALA A 177 -65.50 -10.95 -35.50
N ALA A 178 -65.39 -10.57 -34.22
CA ALA A 178 -66.15 -11.18 -33.15
C ALA A 178 -67.66 -10.92 -33.32
N LEU A 179 -68.04 -9.68 -33.65
CA LEU A 179 -69.45 -9.33 -33.92
C LEU A 179 -70.01 -10.04 -35.15
N SER A 180 -69.22 -10.20 -36.23
CA SER A 180 -69.67 -10.94 -37.42
C SER A 180 -69.84 -12.43 -37.13
N ALA A 181 -68.93 -13.04 -36.38
CA ALA A 181 -69.05 -14.45 -35.98
C ALA A 181 -70.29 -14.71 -35.11
N LEU A 182 -70.62 -13.78 -34.21
CA LEU A 182 -71.83 -13.87 -33.38
C LEU A 182 -73.11 -13.74 -34.24
N LEU A 183 -73.09 -12.87 -35.25
CA LEU A 183 -74.18 -12.76 -36.21
C LEU A 183 -74.35 -14.06 -37.00
N GLU A 184 -73.27 -14.68 -37.47
CA GLU A 184 -73.30 -15.95 -38.20
C GLU A 184 -73.81 -17.11 -37.33
N GLU A 185 -73.34 -17.24 -36.09
CA GLU A 185 -73.80 -18.28 -35.16
C GLU A 185 -75.30 -18.12 -34.85
N LEU A 186 -75.78 -16.89 -34.67
CA LEU A 186 -77.21 -16.65 -34.44
C LEU A 186 -78.07 -16.86 -35.68
N VAL A 187 -77.57 -16.54 -36.88
CA VAL A 187 -78.23 -16.92 -38.13
C VAL A 187 -78.34 -18.44 -38.22
N ARG A 188 -77.30 -19.18 -37.84
CA ARG A 188 -77.31 -20.64 -37.82
C ARG A 188 -78.30 -21.20 -36.80
N GLN A 189 -78.31 -20.69 -35.57
CA GLN A 189 -79.24 -21.10 -34.52
C GLN A 189 -80.69 -20.74 -34.87
N SER A 190 -80.93 -19.62 -35.54
CA SER A 190 -82.28 -19.25 -36.02
C SER A 190 -82.79 -20.25 -37.08
N LEU A 191 -81.94 -20.69 -38.00
CA LEU A 191 -82.25 -21.72 -39.01
C LEU A 191 -82.55 -23.08 -38.37
N GLU A 192 -81.81 -23.47 -37.33
CA GLU A 192 -82.03 -24.72 -36.57
C GLU A 192 -83.28 -24.67 -35.69
N HIS A 193 -83.61 -23.52 -35.10
CA HIS A 193 -84.81 -23.37 -34.26
C HIS A 193 -86.11 -23.36 -35.08
N PHE A 194 -86.06 -22.82 -36.32
CA PHE A 194 -87.18 -22.87 -37.27
C PHE A 194 -87.51 -24.29 -37.75
N SER A 195 -86.60 -25.25 -37.58
CA SER A 195 -86.80 -26.65 -38.00
C SER A 195 -87.25 -27.59 -36.87
N ALA A 196 -87.34 -27.12 -35.61
CA ALA A 196 -87.51 -28.00 -34.44
C ALA A 196 -88.75 -27.78 -33.56
N VAL A 197 -89.59 -26.73 -33.70
CA VAL A 197 -90.66 -26.47 -32.71
C VAL A 197 -92.04 -26.20 -33.34
N GLY A 198 -92.99 -27.09 -33.05
CA GLY A 198 -94.45 -26.87 -33.13
C GLY A 198 -95.01 -26.30 -31.81
N PRO A 199 -96.21 -25.71 -31.81
CA PRO A 199 -96.59 -24.71 -30.80
C PRO A 199 -97.30 -25.32 -29.57
N GLU A 200 -97.19 -24.57 -28.47
CA GLU A 200 -98.05 -24.58 -27.26
C GLU A 200 -97.67 -25.51 -26.09
N ALA A 201 -96.73 -25.05 -25.25
CA ALA A 201 -96.81 -25.06 -23.77
C ALA A 201 -95.48 -24.59 -23.16
N GLY A 202 -95.39 -23.37 -22.61
CA GLY A 202 -94.14 -22.98 -21.93
C GLY A 202 -93.91 -21.53 -21.51
N ALA A 203 -94.93 -20.67 -21.37
CA ALA A 203 -94.69 -19.25 -21.05
C ALA A 203 -94.00 -19.04 -19.67
N ALA A 204 -94.39 -19.78 -18.63
CA ALA A 204 -93.81 -19.64 -17.29
C ALA A 204 -92.45 -20.36 -17.10
N ALA A 205 -92.24 -21.49 -17.79
CA ALA A 205 -90.94 -22.18 -17.81
C ALA A 205 -89.89 -21.42 -18.64
N ALA A 206 -90.33 -20.76 -19.72
CA ALA A 206 -89.48 -19.93 -20.56
C ALA A 206 -88.99 -18.66 -19.83
N ASP A 207 -89.78 -18.08 -18.91
CA ASP A 207 -89.34 -16.91 -18.13
C ASP A 207 -88.27 -17.27 -17.08
N GLY A 208 -88.37 -18.44 -16.45
CA GLY A 208 -87.33 -18.98 -15.56
C GLY A 208 -86.01 -19.23 -16.29
N GLU A 209 -86.07 -19.92 -17.44
CA GLU A 209 -84.89 -20.20 -18.28
C GLU A 209 -84.25 -18.90 -18.82
N ARG A 210 -85.04 -17.91 -19.25
CA ARG A 210 -84.54 -16.58 -19.68
C ARG A 210 -83.86 -15.80 -18.56
N SER A 211 -84.40 -15.88 -17.34
CA SER A 211 -83.80 -15.23 -16.17
C SER A 211 -82.45 -15.86 -15.81
N ALA A 212 -82.35 -17.19 -15.94
CA ALA A 212 -81.10 -17.94 -15.75
C ALA A 212 -80.07 -17.61 -16.85
N GLN A 213 -80.49 -17.50 -18.12
CA GLN A 213 -79.63 -17.08 -19.23
C GLN A 213 -79.10 -15.66 -19.06
N ARG A 214 -79.94 -14.71 -18.63
CA ARG A 214 -79.53 -13.33 -18.29
C ARG A 214 -78.50 -13.30 -17.16
N LEU A 215 -78.72 -14.10 -16.11
CA LEU A 215 -77.79 -14.17 -14.98
C LEU A 215 -76.44 -14.77 -15.42
N ARG A 216 -76.43 -15.84 -16.24
CA ARG A 216 -75.21 -16.43 -16.81
C ARG A 216 -74.43 -15.42 -17.64
N ALA A 217 -75.10 -14.73 -18.58
CA ALA A 217 -74.46 -13.74 -19.43
C ALA A 217 -73.87 -12.56 -18.62
N ARG A 218 -74.53 -12.14 -17.53
CA ARG A 218 -73.98 -11.12 -16.61
C ARG A 218 -72.74 -11.62 -15.85
N LEU A 219 -72.76 -12.86 -15.37
CA LEU A 219 -71.60 -13.45 -14.68
C LEU A 219 -70.41 -13.63 -15.63
N GLU A 220 -70.66 -14.02 -16.88
CA GLU A 220 -69.64 -14.09 -17.93
C GLU A 220 -69.05 -12.71 -18.25
N LEU A 221 -69.91 -11.68 -18.36
CA LEU A 221 -69.49 -10.29 -18.52
C LEU A 221 -68.59 -9.84 -17.37
N GLU A 222 -69.03 -10.03 -16.11
CA GLU A 222 -68.26 -9.66 -14.93
C GLU A 222 -66.91 -10.40 -14.88
N ALA A 223 -66.88 -11.68 -15.29
CA ALA A 223 -65.65 -12.46 -15.37
C ALA A 223 -64.68 -11.88 -16.43
N LEU A 224 -65.18 -11.52 -17.61
CA LEU A 224 -64.37 -10.89 -18.66
C LEU A 224 -63.88 -9.49 -18.26
N GLN A 225 -64.71 -8.69 -17.59
CA GLN A 225 -64.34 -7.38 -17.06
C GLN A 225 -63.20 -7.50 -16.04
N ARG A 226 -63.28 -8.45 -15.10
CA ARG A 226 -62.17 -8.72 -14.15
C ARG A 226 -60.90 -9.18 -14.85
N GLN A 227 -61.02 -10.00 -15.90
CA GLN A 227 -59.85 -10.40 -16.69
C GLN A 227 -59.23 -9.20 -17.42
N LEU A 228 -60.05 -8.32 -17.97
CA LEU A 228 -59.62 -7.09 -18.63
C LEU A 228 -58.88 -6.17 -17.66
N GLU A 229 -59.45 -5.92 -16.47
CA GLU A 229 -58.79 -5.13 -15.42
C GLU A 229 -57.43 -5.73 -15.03
N ALA A 230 -57.36 -7.05 -14.86
CA ALA A 230 -56.11 -7.74 -14.53
C ALA A 230 -55.07 -7.64 -15.65
N VAL A 231 -55.47 -7.76 -16.92
CA VAL A 231 -54.57 -7.60 -18.07
C VAL A 231 -54.16 -6.14 -18.24
N GLN A 232 -55.05 -5.19 -17.99
CA GLN A 232 -54.77 -3.76 -18.05
C GLN A 232 -53.73 -3.36 -17.01
N ALA A 233 -53.86 -3.83 -15.75
CA ALA A 233 -52.87 -3.57 -14.72
C ALA A 233 -51.48 -4.14 -15.10
N LYS A 234 -51.44 -5.35 -15.69
CA LYS A 234 -50.20 -5.95 -16.21
C LYS A 234 -49.60 -5.14 -17.36
N PHE A 235 -50.44 -4.64 -18.28
CA PHE A 235 -50.00 -3.81 -19.38
C PHE A 235 -49.39 -2.49 -18.87
N GLU A 236 -50.03 -1.80 -17.94
CA GLU A 236 -49.51 -0.57 -17.35
C GLU A 236 -48.17 -0.79 -16.66
N GLN A 237 -48.02 -1.90 -15.92
CA GLN A 237 -46.75 -2.29 -15.33
C GLN A 237 -45.66 -2.58 -16.39
N ALA A 238 -46.01 -3.29 -17.46
CA ALA A 238 -45.08 -3.59 -18.54
C ALA A 238 -44.67 -2.34 -19.33
N ASP A 239 -45.61 -1.42 -19.59
CA ASP A 239 -45.39 -0.14 -20.27
C ASP A 239 -44.44 0.76 -19.46
N GLU A 240 -44.66 0.88 -18.15
CA GLU A 240 -43.75 1.61 -17.26
C GLU A 240 -42.37 0.95 -17.20
N ARG A 241 -42.30 -0.37 -17.18
CA ARG A 241 -41.02 -1.11 -17.21
C ARG A 241 -40.25 -0.85 -18.51
N VAL A 242 -40.94 -0.84 -19.66
CA VAL A 242 -40.35 -0.50 -20.97
C VAL A 242 -39.85 0.95 -20.98
N LYS A 243 -40.64 1.92 -20.51
CA LYS A 243 -40.23 3.34 -20.47
C LYS A 243 -38.99 3.57 -19.62
N ARG A 244 -38.95 2.98 -18.42
CA ARG A 244 -37.79 3.07 -17.51
C ARG A 244 -36.56 2.44 -18.14
N PHE A 245 -36.70 1.24 -18.71
CA PHE A 245 -35.59 0.55 -19.34
C PHE A 245 -35.11 1.25 -20.62
N SER A 246 -36.00 1.83 -21.42
CA SER A 246 -35.61 2.61 -22.61
C SER A 246 -34.85 3.88 -22.24
N ALA A 247 -35.25 4.57 -21.17
CA ALA A 247 -34.52 5.73 -20.67
C ALA A 247 -33.12 5.36 -20.17
N LEU A 248 -32.99 4.21 -19.48
CA LEU A 248 -31.70 3.65 -19.09
C LEU A 248 -30.85 3.29 -20.31
N PHE A 249 -31.43 2.63 -21.30
CA PHE A 249 -30.73 2.24 -22.53
C PHE A 249 -30.21 3.45 -23.33
N GLU A 250 -30.99 4.53 -23.41
CA GLU A 250 -30.50 5.78 -24.00
C GLU A 250 -29.33 6.39 -23.21
N ARG A 251 -29.39 6.36 -21.87
CA ARG A 251 -28.28 6.80 -21.03
C ARG A 251 -27.04 5.96 -21.25
N LEU A 252 -27.18 4.64 -21.36
CA LEU A 252 -26.09 3.72 -21.71
C LEU A 252 -25.46 4.08 -23.05
N LEU A 253 -26.26 4.38 -24.08
CA LEU A 253 -25.73 4.78 -25.38
C LEU A 253 -25.00 6.12 -25.34
N ARG A 254 -25.52 7.10 -24.58
CA ARG A 254 -24.90 8.44 -24.46
C ARG A 254 -23.68 8.48 -23.56
N HIS A 255 -23.67 7.68 -22.48
CA HIS A 255 -22.62 7.68 -21.45
C HIS A 255 -21.79 6.39 -21.41
N GLY A 256 -21.93 5.51 -22.40
CA GLY A 256 -21.24 4.22 -22.44
C GLY A 256 -19.72 4.35 -22.40
N ALA A 257 -19.15 5.42 -22.98
CA ALA A 257 -17.72 5.71 -22.86
C ALA A 257 -17.31 5.96 -21.39
N GLY A 258 -18.07 6.77 -20.65
CA GLY A 258 -17.77 7.05 -19.24
C GLY A 258 -17.97 5.82 -18.34
N LEU A 259 -18.95 4.96 -18.63
CA LEU A 259 -19.13 3.69 -17.91
C LEU A 259 -18.00 2.70 -18.19
N ARG A 260 -17.49 2.64 -19.43
CA ARG A 260 -16.28 1.86 -19.75
C ARG A 260 -15.07 2.39 -19.00
N ASP A 261 -14.87 3.71 -19.00
CA ASP A 261 -13.77 4.33 -18.25
C ASP A 261 -13.84 3.98 -16.75
N LEU A 262 -15.03 4.01 -16.15
CA LEU A 262 -15.24 3.58 -14.77
C LEU A 262 -14.98 2.08 -14.55
N THR A 263 -15.33 1.24 -15.52
CA THR A 263 -15.09 -0.21 -15.45
C THR A 263 -13.60 -0.53 -15.53
N ASP A 264 -12.88 0.14 -16.44
CA ASP A 264 -11.43 0.05 -16.57
C ASP A 264 -10.73 0.61 -15.32
N GLN A 265 -11.25 1.71 -14.76
CA GLN A 265 -10.79 2.25 -13.48
C GLN A 265 -10.99 1.25 -12.33
N ALA A 266 -12.14 0.58 -12.24
CA ALA A 266 -12.38 -0.44 -11.22
C ALA A 266 -11.44 -1.65 -11.38
N ALA A 267 -11.18 -2.08 -12.62
CA ALA A 267 -10.24 -3.16 -12.91
C ALA A 267 -8.81 -2.80 -12.50
N THR A 268 -8.33 -1.63 -12.92
CA THR A 268 -6.99 -1.13 -12.54
C THR A 268 -6.87 -0.88 -11.03
N GLN A 269 -7.91 -0.38 -10.37
CA GLN A 269 -7.96 -0.25 -8.91
C GLN A 269 -7.88 -1.61 -8.21
N THR A 270 -8.51 -2.63 -8.77
CA THR A 270 -8.47 -3.99 -8.22
C THR A 270 -7.08 -4.60 -8.34
N ASP A 271 -6.44 -4.47 -9.50
CA ASP A 271 -5.08 -4.98 -9.74
C ASP A 271 -4.03 -4.27 -8.89
N THR A 272 -4.14 -2.94 -8.79
CA THR A 272 -3.26 -2.15 -7.93
C THR A 272 -3.44 -2.57 -6.47
N LEU A 273 -4.67 -2.64 -5.98
CA LEU A 273 -4.97 -3.09 -4.62
C LEU A 273 -4.45 -4.51 -4.33
N ALA A 274 -4.54 -5.44 -5.29
CA ALA A 274 -3.96 -6.78 -5.15
C ALA A 274 -2.42 -6.72 -4.99
N THR A 275 -1.76 -5.86 -5.77
CA THR A 275 -0.31 -5.63 -5.69
C THR A 275 0.09 -5.04 -4.33
N TRP A 276 -0.64 -4.03 -3.85
CA TRP A 276 -0.38 -3.43 -2.53
C TRP A 276 -0.60 -4.41 -1.38
N ARG A 277 -1.62 -5.27 -1.46
CA ARG A 277 -1.85 -6.35 -0.49
C ARG A 277 -0.70 -7.36 -0.48
N GLU A 278 -0.17 -7.74 -1.64
CA GLU A 278 0.97 -8.64 -1.73
C GLU A 278 2.22 -8.03 -1.07
N HIS A 279 2.51 -6.75 -1.33
CA HIS A 279 3.61 -6.04 -0.65
C HIS A 279 3.43 -5.99 0.87
N LEU A 280 2.20 -5.81 1.35
CA LEU A 280 1.90 -5.83 2.78
C LEU A 280 2.14 -7.22 3.39
N LEU A 281 1.75 -8.30 2.70
CA LEU A 281 2.06 -9.68 3.14
C LEU A 281 3.56 -9.96 3.16
N GLN A 282 4.32 -9.45 2.18
CA GLN A 282 5.78 -9.56 2.16
C GLN A 282 6.42 -8.81 3.34
N LEU A 283 5.96 -7.58 3.63
CA LEU A 283 6.41 -6.80 4.78
C LEU A 283 6.09 -7.53 6.10
N ASP A 284 4.92 -8.16 6.22
CA ASP A 284 4.54 -8.92 7.41
C ASP A 284 5.46 -10.12 7.64
N ARG A 285 5.88 -10.81 6.57
CA ARG A 285 6.89 -11.88 6.65
C ARG A 285 8.25 -11.34 7.08
N ILE A 286 8.71 -10.22 6.52
CA ILE A 286 9.98 -9.58 6.89
C ILE A 286 9.95 -9.12 8.35
N MET A 287 8.84 -8.53 8.79
CA MET A 287 8.66 -8.06 10.16
C MET A 287 8.64 -9.23 11.17
N ALA A 288 8.01 -10.36 10.82
CA ALA A 288 8.06 -11.57 11.62
C ALA A 288 9.49 -12.16 11.69
N ALA A 289 10.24 -12.16 10.58
CA ALA A 289 11.64 -12.57 10.60
C ALA A 289 12.53 -11.61 11.41
N ALA A 290 12.24 -10.31 11.40
CA ALA A 290 12.95 -9.30 12.17
C ALA A 290 12.67 -9.43 13.69
N SER A 291 11.42 -9.70 14.10
CA SER A 291 11.07 -9.90 15.51
C SER A 291 11.69 -11.15 16.12
N GLU A 292 11.89 -12.21 15.32
CA GLU A 292 12.62 -13.41 15.71
C GLU A 292 14.16 -13.24 15.69
N GLN A 293 14.66 -12.01 15.49
CA GLN A 293 16.10 -11.69 15.38
C GLN A 293 16.82 -12.40 14.22
N ARG A 294 16.07 -12.90 13.23
CA ARG A 294 16.60 -13.60 12.04
C ARG A 294 16.81 -12.68 10.84
N GLY A 295 16.26 -11.45 10.88
CA GLY A 295 16.28 -10.52 9.75
C GLY A 295 17.62 -9.79 9.51
N THR A 296 18.24 -9.23 10.56
CA THR A 296 19.55 -8.55 10.46
C THR A 296 20.55 -9.15 11.43
N SER A 297 21.49 -9.93 10.90
CA SER A 297 22.55 -10.56 11.67
C SER A 297 23.75 -9.62 11.79
N PHE A 298 23.99 -9.10 12.99
CA PHE A 298 25.25 -8.45 13.31
C PHE A 298 26.25 -9.52 13.72
N ALA A 299 27.28 -9.73 12.90
CA ALA A 299 28.41 -10.59 13.25
C ALA A 299 29.53 -9.72 13.86
N VAL A 300 30.02 -10.11 15.04
CA VAL A 300 31.20 -9.47 15.63
C VAL A 300 32.44 -10.12 15.01
N LEU A 301 33.15 -9.40 14.14
CA LEU A 301 34.37 -9.92 13.50
C LEU A 301 35.56 -9.95 14.48
N GLU A 302 35.68 -8.92 15.33
CA GLU A 302 36.77 -8.80 16.29
C GLU A 302 36.24 -8.28 17.62
N GLU A 303 36.51 -9.02 18.71
CA GLU A 303 36.20 -8.58 20.06
C GLU A 303 37.18 -7.50 20.53
N PRO A 304 36.72 -6.54 21.36
CA PRO A 304 37.59 -5.49 21.88
C PRO A 304 38.69 -6.12 22.76
N LYS A 305 39.94 -5.99 22.31
CA LYS A 305 41.13 -6.50 23.01
C LYS A 305 41.70 -5.44 23.95
N ASN A 306 42.23 -5.89 25.08
CA ASN A 306 43.01 -5.04 25.98
C ASN A 306 44.39 -4.79 25.38
N LEU A 307 44.55 -3.63 24.75
CA LEU A 307 45.83 -3.15 24.28
C LEU A 307 46.62 -2.61 25.47
N ASN A 308 47.52 -3.44 25.99
CA ASN A 308 48.43 -3.06 27.08
C ASN A 308 49.60 -2.16 26.61
N ARG A 309 49.65 -1.81 25.32
CA ARG A 309 50.67 -0.94 24.74
C ARG A 309 50.05 0.44 24.45
N PRO A 310 50.68 1.55 24.85
CA PRO A 310 50.18 2.89 24.53
C PRO A 310 50.15 3.10 23.01
N VAL A 311 49.01 3.55 22.50
CA VAL A 311 48.83 3.90 21.08
C VAL A 311 49.51 5.23 20.78
N SER A 312 49.45 6.19 21.72
CA SER A 312 50.12 7.49 21.65
C SER A 312 50.46 8.01 23.06
N PRO A 313 51.61 8.69 23.24
CA PRO A 313 52.75 8.76 22.33
C PRO A 313 53.51 7.42 22.26
N ARG A 314 54.15 7.13 21.11
CA ARG A 314 54.97 5.92 20.96
C ARG A 314 56.26 6.08 21.76
N GLY A 315 56.71 5.04 22.46
CA GLY A 315 57.95 5.09 23.25
C GLY A 315 59.16 5.55 22.42
N SER A 316 59.26 5.09 21.16
CA SER A 316 60.31 5.51 20.24
C SER A 316 60.26 6.99 19.85
N SER A 317 59.07 7.59 19.72
CA SER A 317 58.95 9.02 19.40
C SER A 317 59.39 9.88 20.59
N VAL A 318 59.04 9.47 21.82
CA VAL A 318 59.49 10.18 23.03
C VAL A 318 61.01 10.11 23.12
N LEU A 319 61.60 8.92 22.93
CA LEU A 319 63.05 8.73 22.99
C LEU A 319 63.79 9.54 21.92
N ALA A 320 63.25 9.61 20.69
CA ALA A 320 63.82 10.42 19.62
C ALA A 320 63.80 11.92 19.95
N VAL A 321 62.70 12.43 20.50
CA VAL A 321 62.58 13.85 20.91
C VAL A 321 63.52 14.16 22.07
N CYS A 322 63.59 13.30 23.09
CA CYS A 322 64.51 13.48 24.21
C CYS A 322 65.98 13.43 23.78
N THR A 323 66.35 12.49 22.91
CA THR A 323 67.74 12.37 22.41
C THR A 323 68.11 13.55 21.51
N GLY A 324 67.21 13.95 20.62
CA GLY A 324 67.40 15.09 19.73
C GLY A 324 67.56 16.40 20.50
N SER A 325 66.69 16.66 21.48
CA SER A 325 66.80 17.84 22.35
C SER A 325 68.06 17.83 23.21
N GLY A 326 68.47 16.66 23.72
CA GLY A 326 69.73 16.49 24.45
C GLY A 326 70.96 16.81 23.61
N LEU A 327 71.03 16.29 22.37
CA LEU A 327 72.13 16.57 21.44
C LEU A 327 72.17 18.04 21.02
N ALA A 328 71.01 18.64 20.74
CA ALA A 328 70.92 20.06 20.42
C ALA A 328 71.40 20.94 21.59
N GLY A 329 70.98 20.60 22.82
CA GLY A 329 71.43 21.27 24.03
C GLY A 329 72.94 21.16 24.24
N ALA A 330 73.53 19.98 24.00
CA ALA A 330 74.97 19.78 24.09
C ALA A 330 75.75 20.58 23.04
N ALA A 331 75.30 20.56 21.77
CA ALA A 331 75.92 21.33 20.70
C ALA A 331 75.87 22.84 20.98
N LEU A 332 74.73 23.33 21.47
CA LEU A 332 74.56 24.72 21.88
C LEU A 332 75.52 25.10 23.02
N LEU A 333 75.63 24.25 24.05
CA LEU A 333 76.54 24.50 25.16
C LEU A 333 78.00 24.54 24.71
N ILE A 334 78.42 23.62 23.84
CA ILE A 334 79.77 23.60 23.26
C ILE A 334 80.02 24.88 22.45
N ALA A 335 79.07 25.31 21.61
CA ALA A 335 79.18 26.54 20.84
C ALA A 335 79.30 27.78 21.74
N ILE A 336 78.54 27.85 22.83
CA ILE A 336 78.65 28.93 23.82
C ILE A 336 80.01 28.91 24.52
N LEU A 337 80.50 27.73 24.92
CA LEU A 337 81.81 27.56 25.55
C LEU A 337 82.95 27.98 24.62
N GLU A 338 82.86 27.66 23.32
CA GLU A 338 83.87 28.08 22.33
C GLU A 338 83.79 29.59 22.06
N LEU A 339 82.58 30.18 22.02
CA LEU A 339 82.42 31.62 21.85
C LEU A 339 82.97 32.42 23.04
N LEU A 340 82.90 31.86 24.25
CA LEU A 340 83.47 32.44 25.46
C LEU A 340 84.98 32.15 25.62
N ASP A 341 85.54 31.21 24.87
CA ASP A 341 86.98 30.90 24.92
C ASP A 341 87.79 31.99 24.20
N ARG A 342 88.59 32.73 24.96
CA ARG A 342 89.49 33.77 24.44
C ARG A 342 90.90 33.24 24.15
N SER A 343 91.12 31.93 24.20
CA SER A 343 92.43 31.33 23.94
C SER A 343 92.78 31.34 22.45
N PHE A 344 93.98 31.83 22.10
CA PHE A 344 94.51 31.68 20.75
C PHE A 344 94.93 30.22 20.51
N ARG A 345 94.31 29.53 19.55
CA ARG A 345 94.59 28.11 19.24
C ARG A 345 95.37 27.90 17.94
N SER A 346 95.51 28.94 17.11
CA SER A 346 96.24 28.88 15.84
C SER A 346 97.20 30.05 15.68
N THR A 347 98.34 29.79 15.03
CA THR A 347 99.32 30.81 14.65
C THR A 347 98.70 31.93 13.82
N GLY A 348 97.73 31.60 12.96
CA GLY A 348 97.00 32.57 12.15
C GLY A 348 95.98 33.41 12.94
N GLN A 349 95.52 32.95 14.11
CA GLN A 349 94.71 33.78 15.02
C GLN A 349 95.59 34.78 15.76
N VAL A 350 96.78 34.35 16.20
CA VAL A 350 97.77 35.22 16.87
C VAL A 350 98.27 36.31 15.92
N ALA A 351 98.65 35.94 14.69
CA ALA A 351 99.12 36.89 13.68
C ALA A 351 98.08 37.98 13.37
N ARG A 352 96.80 37.59 13.23
CA ARG A 352 95.68 38.52 12.98
C ARG A 352 95.35 39.39 14.18
N ALA A 353 95.41 38.84 15.39
CA ALA A 353 95.09 39.59 16.61
C ALA A 353 96.19 40.59 16.99
N LEU A 354 97.46 40.27 16.74
CA LEU A 354 98.61 41.12 17.09
C LEU A 354 99.16 41.95 15.92
N GLY A 355 98.75 41.66 14.68
CA GLY A 355 99.17 42.39 13.47
C GLY A 355 100.61 42.10 13.02
N ILE A 356 101.22 41.02 13.50
CA ILE A 356 102.64 40.68 13.26
C ILE A 356 102.74 39.30 12.59
N PRO A 357 103.57 39.12 11.54
CA PRO A 357 103.77 37.81 10.93
C PRO A 357 104.46 36.85 11.92
N VAL A 358 103.86 35.68 12.10
CA VAL A 358 104.44 34.60 12.91
C VAL A 358 105.50 33.91 12.08
N LEU A 359 106.78 34.07 12.46
CA LEU A 359 107.94 33.51 11.74
C LEU A 359 108.07 32.00 11.94
N GLU A 360 107.85 31.51 13.17
CA GLU A 360 107.98 30.10 13.50
C GLU A 360 107.11 29.74 14.70
N CYS A 361 106.58 28.51 14.74
CA CYS A 361 105.77 28.00 15.84
C CYS A 361 106.46 26.79 16.45
N ILE A 362 106.80 26.86 17.73
CA ILE A 362 107.38 25.74 18.45
C ILE A 362 106.23 24.92 19.05
N GLY A 363 106.20 23.62 18.76
CA GLY A 363 105.24 22.70 19.37
C GLY A 363 105.33 22.72 20.89
N VAL A 364 104.20 22.51 21.57
CA VAL A 364 104.13 22.53 23.04
C VAL A 364 105.11 21.51 23.62
N ILE A 365 106.15 21.96 24.33
CA ILE A 365 107.09 21.11 25.06
C ILE A 365 106.43 20.72 26.40
N PRO A 366 106.03 19.46 26.60
CA PRO A 366 105.27 19.08 27.78
C PRO A 366 106.20 19.02 29.00
N THR A 367 106.03 19.94 29.94
CA THR A 367 106.69 19.86 31.25
C THR A 367 106.12 18.69 32.08
N PRO A 368 106.90 18.08 32.99
CA PRO A 368 106.43 16.95 33.81
C PRO A 368 105.19 17.30 34.66
N GLN A 369 105.05 18.55 35.08
CA GLN A 369 103.87 19.06 35.79
C GLN A 369 102.60 19.06 34.91
N VAL A 370 102.72 19.46 33.64
CA VAL A 370 101.60 19.46 32.69
C VAL A 370 101.19 18.03 32.31
N ARG A 371 102.15 17.10 32.17
CA ARG A 371 101.84 15.66 31.97
C ARG A 371 101.07 15.09 33.16
N ARG A 372 101.50 15.38 34.40
CA ARG A 372 100.82 14.92 35.62
C ARG A 372 99.41 15.51 35.72
N LYS A 373 99.22 16.81 35.50
CA LYS A 373 97.89 17.46 35.53
C LYS A 373 96.94 16.89 34.47
N ARG A 374 97.41 16.66 33.23
CA ARG A 374 96.61 16.03 32.17
C ARG A 374 96.23 14.59 32.51
N TRP A 375 97.15 13.83 33.10
CA TRP A 375 96.89 12.45 33.52
C TRP A 375 95.88 12.39 34.67
N LEU A 376 96.05 13.19 35.73
CA LEU A 376 95.07 13.27 36.82
C LEU A 376 93.70 13.75 36.34
N SER A 377 93.67 14.76 35.47
CA SER A 377 92.42 15.24 34.87
C SER A 377 91.71 14.12 34.09
N ARG A 378 92.43 13.41 33.20
CA ARG A 378 91.85 12.27 32.49
C ARG A 378 91.36 11.18 33.45
N LEU A 379 92.13 10.87 34.48
CA LEU A 379 91.77 9.85 35.48
C LEU A 379 90.49 10.20 36.27
N LEU A 380 90.19 11.48 36.46
CA LEU A 380 88.97 11.95 37.14
C LEU A 380 87.78 12.11 36.17
N TRP A 381 88.02 12.66 34.99
CA TRP A 381 86.95 12.98 34.02
C TRP A 381 86.44 11.76 33.25
N THR A 382 87.30 10.76 32.96
CA THR A 382 86.84 9.56 32.25
C THR A 382 85.88 8.68 33.05
N PRO A 383 86.10 8.36 34.35
CA PRO A 383 85.14 7.55 35.10
C PRO A 383 83.86 8.32 35.43
N THR A 384 83.94 9.64 35.67
CA THR A 384 82.76 10.46 35.93
C THR A 384 81.87 10.57 34.69
N LEU A 385 82.45 10.77 33.51
CA LEU A 385 81.72 10.74 32.25
C LEU A 385 81.11 9.35 31.97
N ALA A 386 81.87 8.29 32.20
CA ALA A 386 81.38 6.92 32.04
C ALA A 386 80.21 6.61 32.98
N LEU A 387 80.28 7.06 34.24
CA LEU A 387 79.20 6.91 35.22
C LEU A 387 77.94 7.67 34.79
N LEU A 388 78.07 8.93 34.33
CA LEU A 388 76.94 9.73 33.88
C LEU A 388 76.26 9.08 32.67
N LEU A 389 77.03 8.59 31.70
CA LEU A 389 76.51 7.84 30.55
C LEU A 389 75.80 6.55 30.98
N ALA A 390 76.36 5.82 31.95
CA ALA A 390 75.71 4.62 32.48
C ALA A 390 74.38 4.94 33.18
N VAL A 391 74.31 6.02 33.97
CA VAL A 391 73.06 6.47 34.60
C VAL A 391 72.02 6.91 33.56
N LEU A 392 72.44 7.61 32.52
CA LEU A 392 71.55 8.02 31.43
C LEU A 392 71.01 6.82 30.65
N LEU A 393 71.86 5.85 30.32
CA LEU A 393 71.44 4.64 29.60
C LEU A 393 70.52 3.77 30.44
N THR A 394 70.79 3.63 31.74
CA THR A 394 69.95 2.85 32.65
C THR A 394 68.59 3.50 32.88
N THR A 395 68.54 4.81 33.12
CA THR A 395 67.27 5.55 33.25
C THR A 395 66.46 5.57 31.95
N GLY A 396 67.13 5.76 30.80
CA GLY A 396 66.50 5.68 29.49
C GLY A 396 65.95 4.28 29.18
N ALA A 397 66.70 3.23 29.51
CA ALA A 397 66.24 1.84 29.39
C ALA A 397 65.04 1.56 30.30
N LEU A 398 65.07 2.03 31.55
CA LEU A 398 63.96 1.88 32.50
C LEU A 398 62.68 2.56 32.00
N ALA A 399 62.80 3.79 31.49
CA ALA A 399 61.69 4.54 30.91
C ALA A 399 61.13 3.85 29.65
N TYR A 400 62.00 3.31 28.80
CA TYR A 400 61.59 2.53 27.63
C TYR A 400 60.85 1.25 28.03
N PHE A 401 61.40 0.48 28.98
CA PHE A 401 60.76 -0.73 29.48
C PHE A 401 59.40 -0.47 30.15
N SER A 402 59.26 0.65 30.87
CA SER A 402 57.99 1.08 31.46
C SER A 402 56.90 1.34 30.40
N LEU A 403 57.27 1.94 29.26
CA LEU A 403 56.34 2.26 28.18
C LEU A 403 56.02 1.06 27.28
N GLU A 404 57.01 0.19 27.03
CA GLU A 404 56.87 -0.94 26.12
C GLU A 404 56.22 -2.13 26.83
N HIS A 405 56.59 -2.41 28.10
CA HIS A 405 56.22 -3.63 28.83
C HIS A 405 55.79 -3.31 30.28
N PRO A 406 54.61 -2.70 30.49
CA PRO A 406 54.18 -2.22 31.81
C PRO A 406 54.10 -3.33 32.87
N ARG A 407 53.63 -4.54 32.53
CA ARG A 407 53.57 -5.66 33.48
C ARG A 407 54.95 -6.20 33.87
N ALA A 408 55.92 -6.18 32.95
CA ALA A 408 57.28 -6.60 33.24
C ALA A 408 57.98 -5.55 34.11
N TYR A 409 57.70 -4.27 33.86
CA TYR A 409 58.16 -3.17 34.69
C TYR A 409 57.57 -3.25 36.11
N ASP A 410 56.26 -3.40 36.25
CA ASP A 410 55.60 -3.52 37.56
C ASP A 410 56.12 -4.73 38.34
N SER A 411 56.25 -5.89 37.70
CA SER A 411 56.79 -7.09 38.35
C SER A 411 58.28 -6.96 38.73
N ALA A 412 59.09 -6.30 37.88
CA ALA A 412 60.48 -5.99 38.21
C ALA A 412 60.55 -5.00 39.39
N LEU A 413 59.69 -3.99 39.44
CA LEU A 413 59.63 -3.00 40.51
C LEU A 413 59.19 -3.63 41.83
N THR A 414 58.20 -4.54 41.82
CA THR A 414 57.78 -5.28 43.01
C THR A 414 58.85 -6.25 43.51
N ASN A 415 59.61 -6.87 42.60
CA ASN A 415 60.72 -7.75 42.97
C ASN A 415 61.90 -6.95 43.56
N LEU A 416 62.16 -5.76 43.01
CA LEU A 416 63.18 -4.84 43.52
C LEU A 416 62.77 -4.24 44.87
N SER A 417 61.51 -3.82 45.05
CA SER A 417 61.02 -3.30 46.34
C SER A 417 61.01 -4.37 47.43
N GLY A 418 60.83 -5.65 47.08
CA GLY A 418 61.04 -6.78 47.99
C GLY A 418 62.51 -7.08 48.31
N ALA A 419 63.45 -6.70 47.44
CA ALA A 419 64.89 -6.92 47.61
C ALA A 419 65.61 -5.79 48.37
N ILE A 420 65.14 -4.54 48.24
CA ILE A 420 65.72 -3.37 48.91
C ILE A 420 65.74 -3.47 50.46
N PRO A 421 64.70 -3.98 51.16
CA PRO A 421 64.77 -4.13 52.62
C PRO A 421 65.73 -5.23 53.09
N ARG A 422 66.35 -6.02 52.20
CA ARG A 422 67.38 -7.02 52.57
C ARG A 422 68.82 -6.50 52.50
N TYR A 423 69.09 -5.41 51.79
CA TYR A 423 70.46 -4.91 51.60
C TYR A 423 70.74 -3.56 52.28
N VAL A 424 69.71 -2.78 52.60
CA VAL A 424 69.85 -1.59 53.44
C VAL A 424 69.30 -1.96 54.81
N GLY A 425 70.20 -2.21 55.77
CA GLY A 425 69.87 -2.48 57.17
C GLY A 425 69.25 -1.27 57.87
N LEU A 426 68.03 -0.91 57.49
CA LEU A 426 67.12 -0.06 58.27
C LEU A 426 65.95 -0.93 58.70
N GLY A 427 66.25 -1.89 59.57
CA GLY A 427 65.26 -2.54 60.42
C GLY A 427 64.76 -1.54 61.46
N GLY A 428 63.84 -0.67 61.05
CA GLY A 428 63.03 0.17 61.92
C GLY A 428 61.62 -0.40 61.97
N ASN A 429 61.41 -1.26 62.95
CA ASN A 429 60.13 -1.88 63.29
C ASN A 429 59.12 -0.79 63.66
N CYS A 430 58.13 -0.51 62.81
CA CYS A 430 56.89 0.17 63.20
C CYS A 430 55.73 -0.57 62.56
N GLY A 431 55.21 -1.56 63.30
CA GLY A 431 53.94 -2.16 63.01
C GLY A 431 52.81 -1.16 63.24
N THR A 432 51.87 -1.13 62.31
CA THR A 432 50.48 -0.87 62.63
C THR A 432 49.64 -1.82 61.80
N SER A 433 49.18 -2.87 62.48
CA SER A 433 47.96 -3.59 62.17
C SER A 433 46.83 -2.59 61.96
N VAL A 434 46.06 -2.73 60.87
CA VAL A 434 44.59 -2.80 60.92
C VAL A 434 44.15 -3.51 59.63
N GLY A 435 43.56 -4.69 59.80
CA GLY A 435 42.40 -5.10 59.00
C GLY A 435 41.17 -5.07 59.90
N PRO A 436 39.98 -5.43 59.42
CA PRO A 436 39.60 -5.80 58.05
C PRO A 436 39.05 -4.64 57.20
#